data_AF-A0A3D6BVV0-F1
#
_entry.id   AF-A0A3D6BVV0-F1
#
_cell.length_a   1.000
_cell.length_b   1.000
_cell.length_c   1.000
_cell.angle_alpha   90.00
_cell.angle_beta   90.00
_cell.angle_gamma   90.00
#
_symmetry.space_group_name_H-M   'P 1'
#
loop_
_entity.id
_entity.type
_entity.pdbx_description
1 polymer ?
#
loop_
_entity_poly.entity_id
_entity_poly.type
_entity_poly.pdbx_seq_one_letter_code
_entity_poly.pdbx_strand_id
1 'polypeptide(L)'
;SRKILSIKKAEEVYAALASSPFVSLYGRNSCHEDFAEFITIKYLNEKFGQKFSIVLSKNERTLMEFNPLKSKLVRKRMNELDQFCSIN
;
A
#
# COMPACT_ATOMS: atom_id res chain seq x y z
N SER A 1 -5.68 -14.51 15.45
CA SER A 1 -4.60 -15.51 15.27
C SER A 1 -3.90 -15.24 13.96
N ARG A 2 -2.57 -15.42 13.86
CA ARG A 2 -1.88 -15.33 12.56
C ARG A 2 -2.21 -16.59 11.75
N LYS A 3 -2.94 -16.44 10.65
CA LYS A 3 -3.27 -17.55 9.74
C LYS A 3 -2.18 -17.68 8.69
N ILE A 4 -1.49 -18.82 8.65
CA ILE A 4 -0.51 -19.12 7.61
C ILE A 4 -1.28 -19.39 6.31
N LEU A 5 -0.97 -18.63 5.25
CA LEU A 5 -1.57 -18.79 3.93
C LEU A 5 -0.61 -19.50 3.00
N SER A 6 -1.16 -20.34 2.11
CA SER A 6 -0.36 -20.93 1.04
C SER A 6 0.16 -19.86 0.10
N ILE A 7 1.42 -19.99 -0.34
CA ILE A 7 2.03 -19.09 -1.33
C ILE A 7 1.24 -19.04 -2.66
N LYS A 8 0.48 -20.09 -2.97
CA LYS A 8 -0.40 -20.13 -4.15
C LYS A 8 -1.48 -19.04 -4.13
N LYS A 9 -1.79 -18.48 -2.95
CA LYS A 9 -2.75 -17.38 -2.78
C LYS A 9 -2.13 -16.00 -2.92
N ALA A 10 -0.83 -15.89 -3.20
CA ALA A 10 -0.15 -14.60 -3.29
C ALA A 10 -0.84 -13.67 -4.30
N GLU A 11 -1.13 -14.16 -5.51
CA GLU A 11 -1.83 -13.38 -6.53
C GLU A 11 -3.19 -12.87 -6.06
N GLU A 12 -4.02 -13.73 -5.46
CA GLU A 12 -5.33 -13.37 -4.91
C GLU A 12 -5.20 -12.31 -3.81
N VAL A 13 -4.26 -12.49 -2.89
CA VAL A 13 -4.03 -11.57 -1.76
C VAL A 13 -3.54 -10.21 -2.25
N TYR A 14 -2.56 -10.17 -3.16
CA TYR A 14 -2.03 -8.93 -3.70
C TYR A 14 -3.03 -8.24 -4.64
N ALA A 15 -3.86 -9.00 -5.37
CA ALA A 15 -4.98 -8.44 -6.13
C ALA A 15 -6.01 -7.75 -5.21
N ALA A 16 -6.39 -8.42 -4.12
CA ALA A 16 -7.29 -7.84 -3.13
C ALA A 16 -6.69 -6.58 -2.49
N LEU A 17 -5.40 -6.60 -2.17
CA LEU A 17 -4.69 -5.43 -1.65
C LEU A 17 -4.69 -4.26 -2.65
N ALA A 18 -4.42 -4.51 -3.94
CA ALA A 18 -4.43 -3.47 -4.96
C ALA A 18 -5.81 -2.79 -5.10
N SER A 19 -6.89 -3.50 -4.74
CA SER A 19 -8.26 -2.98 -4.66
C SER A 19 -8.63 -2.33 -3.32
N SER A 20 -7.71 -2.31 -2.36
CA SER A 20 -7.92 -1.74 -1.02
C SER A 20 -7.42 -0.28 -0.94
N PRO A 21 -7.81 0.48 0.10
CA PRO A 21 -7.36 1.86 0.26
C PRO A 21 -5.98 1.98 0.95
N PHE A 22 -5.22 0.91 1.11
CA PHE A 22 -3.93 0.90 1.81
C PHE A 22 -2.75 0.96 0.83
N VAL A 23 -1.66 1.66 1.21
CA VAL A 23 -0.41 1.70 0.41
C VAL A 23 0.39 0.40 0.46
N SER A 24 0.20 -0.40 1.51
CA SER A 24 0.92 -1.65 1.72
C SER A 24 0.02 -2.66 2.47
N LEU A 25 0.47 -3.92 2.56
CA LEU A 25 -0.20 -4.94 3.39
C LEU A 25 -0.17 -4.60 4.89
N TYR A 26 0.77 -3.76 5.32
CA TYR A 26 1.05 -3.47 6.72
C TYR A 26 0.19 -2.30 7.25
N GLY A 27 -0.21 -1.35 6.38
CA GLY A 27 -1.07 -0.21 6.74
C GLY A 27 -2.47 -0.58 7.28
N ARG A 28 -2.83 -1.86 7.29
CA ARG A 28 -4.12 -2.33 7.80
C ARG A 28 -4.20 -2.38 9.33
N ASN A 29 -3.08 -2.39 10.07
CA ASN A 29 -3.07 -2.80 11.48
C ASN A 29 -3.15 -1.67 12.52
N SER A 30 -2.88 -0.41 12.17
CA SER A 30 -3.11 0.74 13.05
C SER A 30 -3.11 2.06 12.27
N CYS A 31 -3.82 3.09 12.76
CA CYS A 31 -3.87 4.43 12.14
C CYS A 31 -2.47 5.06 12.04
N HIS A 32 -1.62 4.86 13.06
CA HIS A 32 -0.27 5.42 13.11
C HIS A 32 0.70 4.76 12.13
N GLU A 33 0.65 3.43 11.99
CA GLU A 33 1.48 2.71 11.01
C GLU A 33 1.02 3.03 9.58
N ASP A 34 -0.29 3.08 9.34
CA ASP A 34 -0.87 3.45 8.05
C ASP A 34 -0.41 4.87 7.65
N PHE A 35 -0.53 5.84 8.56
CA PHE A 35 -0.09 7.21 8.33
C PHE A 35 1.41 7.33 8.05
N ALA A 36 2.26 6.68 8.85
CA ALA A 36 3.71 6.71 8.66
C ALA A 36 4.12 6.15 7.29
N GLU A 37 3.50 5.06 6.85
CA GLU A 37 3.74 4.48 5.53
C GLU A 37 3.27 5.39 4.39
N PHE A 38 2.09 6.01 4.52
CA PHE A 38 1.60 6.98 3.54
C PHE A 38 2.55 8.16 3.39
N ILE A 39 2.95 8.78 4.51
CA ILE A 39 3.90 9.90 4.51
C ILE A 39 5.20 9.46 3.86
N THR A 40 5.73 8.30 4.22
CA THR A 40 6.97 7.79 3.63
C THR A 40 6.87 7.66 2.11
N ILE A 41 5.83 6.99 1.60
CA ILE A 41 5.67 6.74 0.16
C ILE A 41 5.39 8.04 -0.60
N LYS A 42 4.59 8.95 -0.03
CA LYS A 42 4.32 10.27 -0.60
C LYS A 42 5.60 11.08 -0.71
N TYR A 43 6.39 11.17 0.36
CA TYR A 43 7.66 11.90 0.35
C TYR A 43 8.69 11.29 -0.60
N LEU A 44 8.81 9.95 -0.65
CA LEU A 44 9.68 9.27 -1.62
C LEU A 44 9.33 9.66 -3.06
N ASN A 45 8.04 9.67 -3.40
CA ASN A 45 7.59 9.98 -4.74
C ASN A 45 7.67 11.48 -5.07
N GLU A 46 7.21 12.36 -4.17
CA GLU A 46 7.11 13.81 -4.43
C GLU A 46 8.43 14.54 -4.22
N LYS A 47 9.20 14.20 -3.17
CA LYS A 47 10.44 14.92 -2.81
C LYS A 47 11.67 14.34 -3.47
N PHE A 48 11.71 13.01 -3.64
CA PHE A 48 12.88 12.31 -4.18
C PHE A 48 12.67 11.77 -5.59
N GLY A 49 11.47 11.92 -6.17
CA GLY A 49 11.14 11.41 -7.50
C GLY A 49 11.17 9.88 -7.60
N GLN A 50 11.21 9.19 -6.47
CA GLN A 50 11.30 7.73 -6.41
C GLN A 50 9.92 7.12 -6.49
N LYS A 51 9.61 6.49 -7.63
CA LYS A 51 8.34 5.79 -7.82
C LYS A 51 8.31 4.56 -6.91
N PHE A 52 7.24 4.45 -6.13
CA PHE A 52 6.94 3.25 -5.36
C PHE A 52 5.94 2.37 -6.11
N SER A 53 6.31 1.11 -6.35
CA SER A 53 5.40 0.08 -6.86
C SER A 53 5.62 -1.23 -6.13
N ILE A 54 4.53 -1.98 -5.98
CA ILE A 54 4.55 -3.34 -5.45
C ILE A 54 4.50 -4.28 -6.66
N VAL A 55 5.52 -5.13 -6.75
CA VAL A 55 5.72 -6.08 -7.84
C VAL A 55 5.59 -7.49 -7.30
N LEU A 56 4.70 -8.28 -7.89
CA LEU A 56 4.60 -9.72 -7.66
C LEU A 56 5.27 -10.43 -8.83
N SER A 57 6.32 -11.19 -8.54
CA SER A 57 7.08 -11.95 -9.55
C SER A 57 7.19 -13.42 -9.17
N LYS A 58 7.23 -14.30 -10.17
CA LYS A 58 7.47 -15.74 -10.02
C LYS A 58 8.42 -16.20 -11.10
N ASN A 59 9.53 -16.83 -10.72
CA ASN A 59 10.58 -17.29 -11.64
C ASN A 59 11.00 -16.17 -12.60
N GLU A 60 11.33 -14.99 -12.06
CA GLU A 60 11.74 -13.78 -12.79
C GLU A 60 10.68 -13.16 -13.71
N ARG A 61 9.50 -13.76 -13.83
CA ARG A 61 8.37 -13.19 -14.55
C ARG A 61 7.52 -12.33 -13.62
N THR A 62 7.35 -11.06 -13.96
CA THR A 62 6.36 -10.19 -13.31
C THR A 62 4.95 -10.67 -13.63
N LEU A 63 4.19 -10.99 -12.59
CA LEU A 63 2.78 -11.39 -12.63
C LEU A 63 1.87 -10.18 -12.45
N MET A 64 2.28 -9.23 -11.61
CA MET A 64 1.54 -8.00 -11.32
C MET A 64 2.51 -6.90 -10.91
N GLU A 65 2.20 -5.68 -11.32
CA GLU A 65 2.77 -4.46 -10.75
C GLU A 65 1.63 -3.50 -10.44
N PHE A 66 1.64 -2.91 -9.25
CA PHE A 66 0.71 -1.84 -8.94
C PHE A 66 1.40 -0.70 -8.18
N ASN A 67 0.99 0.53 -8.50
CA ASN A 67 1.42 1.72 -7.79
C ASN A 67 0.26 2.22 -6.92
N PRO A 68 0.35 2.13 -5.58
CA PRO A 68 -0.74 2.53 -4.70
C PRO A 68 -1.15 3.99 -4.86
N LEU A 69 -0.21 4.90 -5.12
CA LEU A 69 -0.51 6.34 -5.31
C LEU A 69 -1.35 6.61 -6.56
N LYS A 70 -1.41 5.67 -7.52
CA LYS A 70 -2.33 5.74 -8.67
C LYS A 70 -3.76 5.32 -8.32
N SER A 71 -3.99 4.62 -7.21
CA SER A 71 -5.32 4.21 -6.77
C SER A 71 -6.14 5.40 -6.24
N LYS A 72 -7.38 5.55 -6.74
CA LYS A 72 -8.31 6.58 -6.25
C LYS A 72 -8.69 6.36 -4.79
N LEU A 73 -8.81 5.10 -4.37
CA LEU A 73 -9.17 4.73 -3.00
C LEU A 73 -8.07 5.09 -2.01
N VAL A 74 -6.81 4.80 -2.38
CA VAL A 74 -5.63 5.15 -1.60
C VAL A 74 -5.51 6.67 -1.43
N ARG A 75 -5.64 7.43 -2.52
CA ARG A 75 -5.58 8.90 -2.44
C ARG A 75 -6.73 9.50 -1.61
N LYS A 76 -7.94 8.94 -1.73
CA LYS A 76 -9.09 9.39 -0.92
C LYS A 76 -8.82 9.18 0.57
N ARG A 77 -8.37 7.97 0.96
CA ARG A 77 -8.02 7.66 2.35
C ARG A 77 -6.89 8.53 2.87
N MET A 78 -5.89 8.83 2.03
CA MET A 78 -4.80 9.73 2.39
C MET A 78 -5.31 11.12 2.79
N ASN A 79 -6.23 11.69 2.00
CA ASN A 79 -6.84 12.98 2.35
C ASN A 79 -7.63 12.92 3.67
N GLU A 80 -8.29 11.79 3.95
CA GLU A 80 -9.01 11.59 5.22
C GLU A 80 -8.02 11.52 6.39
N LEU A 81 -6.93 10.76 6.26
CA LEU A 81 -5.91 10.64 7.31
C LEU A 81 -5.16 11.94 7.58
N ASP A 82 -4.87 12.73 6.55
CA ASP A 82 -4.29 14.07 6.68
C ASP A 82 -5.19 14.97 7.56
N GLN A 83 -6.51 14.80 7.52
CA GLN A 83 -7.44 15.56 8.36
C GLN A 83 -7.52 15.06 9.80
N PHE A 84 -7.48 13.74 10.02
CA PHE A 84 -7.63 13.14 11.36
C PHE A 84 -6.33 13.11 12.18
N CYS A 85 -5.17 12.96 11.54
CA CYS A 85 -3.88 12.93 12.21
C CYS A 85 -3.26 14.32 12.41
N SER A 86 -3.85 15.38 11.84
CA SER A 86 -3.44 16.77 12.07
C SER A 86 -3.99 17.39 13.36
N ILE A 87 -4.42 16.56 14.33
CA ILE A 87 -4.78 17.04 15.67
C ILE A 87 -3.52 17.07 16.53
N ASN A 88 -2.89 18.25 16.57
CA ASN A 88 -2.17 18.80 17.70
C ASN A 88 -2.55 20.28 17.83
#